data_AF-A0A9E5VPQ5-F1
#
_entry.id   AF-A0A9E5VPQ5-F1
#
_cell.length_a   1.000
_cell.length_b   1.000
_cell.length_c   1.000
_cell.angle_alpha   90.00
_cell.angle_beta   90.00
_cell.angle_gamma   90.00
#
_symmetry.space_group_name_H-M   'P 1'
#
loop_
_entity.id
_entity.type
_entity.pdbx_description
1 polymer ?
#
loop_
_entity_poly.entity_id
_entity_poly.type
_entity_poly.pdbx_seq_one_letter_code
_entity_poly.pdbx_strand_id
1 'polypeptide(L)'
;MKKLATGFCLCVIAISSIWAGSFGIEMGWTLEDLDTHGITYEKYDQDYNITIYDVVPVSTHPDFESYYVKIDTEKGIFEISAIGVDISTSVYGTELKSAYEKIRNQVSIAYGTPEEYDYVNYGSIWDEPEDWMMALELGERSLLSFWETDYSNIEVVMLEADALSDTEGYLHLGYQTYSSIIEEILARHDASASSVF
;
A
#
# COMPACT_ATOMS: atom_id res chain seq x y z
N MET A 1 0.28 -36.87 -51.96
CA MET A 1 0.56 -37.13 -50.52
C MET A 1 0.51 -35.81 -49.79
N LYS A 2 -0.05 -35.81 -48.58
CA LYS A 2 -0.64 -34.66 -47.88
C LYS A 2 0.43 -33.71 -47.30
N LYS A 3 0.00 -32.45 -47.20
CA LYS A 3 0.66 -31.23 -46.73
C LYS A 3 1.19 -31.33 -45.30
N LEU A 4 2.26 -30.60 -44.98
CA LEU A 4 2.43 -29.94 -43.67
C LEU A 4 3.42 -28.78 -43.83
N ALA A 5 2.87 -27.58 -43.98
CA ALA A 5 3.60 -26.33 -43.79
C ALA A 5 3.43 -25.94 -42.32
N THR A 6 4.49 -26.07 -41.54
CA THR A 6 4.52 -25.68 -40.13
C THR A 6 4.66 -24.17 -40.08
N GLY A 7 3.54 -23.46 -39.91
CA GLY A 7 3.54 -22.02 -39.62
C GLY A 7 3.92 -21.81 -38.16
N PHE A 8 5.10 -21.25 -37.93
CA PHE A 8 5.51 -20.75 -36.61
C PHE A 8 4.80 -19.41 -36.38
N CYS A 9 3.68 -19.45 -35.67
CA CYS A 9 2.97 -18.25 -35.25
C CYS A 9 3.75 -17.66 -34.07
N LEU A 10 4.59 -16.65 -34.36
CA LEU A 10 5.26 -15.85 -33.34
C LEU A 10 4.18 -15.03 -32.62
N CYS A 11 3.59 -15.57 -31.56
CA CYS A 11 2.81 -14.77 -30.62
C CYS A 11 3.76 -13.77 -29.98
N VAL A 12 3.78 -12.55 -30.51
CA VAL A 12 4.31 -11.40 -29.79
C VAL A 12 3.40 -11.24 -28.57
N ILE A 13 3.84 -11.76 -27.43
CA ILE A 13 3.28 -11.36 -26.15
C ILE A 13 3.69 -9.90 -26.04
N ALA A 14 2.77 -9.00 -26.39
CA ALA A 14 2.87 -7.62 -25.98
C ALA A 14 2.85 -7.67 -24.46
N ILE A 15 4.03 -7.56 -23.85
CA ILE A 15 4.16 -7.18 -22.46
C ILE A 15 3.65 -5.74 -22.48
N SER A 16 2.34 -5.56 -22.35
CA SER A 16 1.79 -4.29 -21.94
C SER A 16 2.46 -4.04 -20.61
N SER A 17 3.46 -3.17 -20.60
CA SER A 17 3.91 -2.54 -19.37
C SER A 17 2.63 -1.95 -18.78
N ILE A 18 2.09 -2.62 -17.75
CA ILE A 18 0.99 -2.11 -16.95
C ILE A 18 1.62 -0.95 -16.18
N TRP A 19 1.69 0.19 -16.84
CA TRP A 19 2.34 1.40 -16.34
C TRP A 19 1.25 2.45 -16.26
N ALA A 20 0.37 2.26 -15.28
CA ALA A 20 -0.70 3.17 -14.93
C ALA A 20 -0.85 3.12 -13.40
N GLY A 21 -0.18 4.03 -12.68
CA GLY A 21 -0.33 4.30 -11.24
C GLY A 21 -0.29 3.14 -10.24
N SER A 22 -0.23 3.45 -8.95
CA SER A 22 -0.53 2.45 -7.91
C SER A 22 -2.02 2.17 -7.96
N PHE A 23 -2.42 0.97 -8.41
CA PHE A 23 -3.83 0.60 -8.65
C PHE A 23 -4.54 1.45 -9.72
N GLY A 24 -3.80 2.05 -10.66
CA GLY A 24 -4.38 2.98 -11.63
C GLY A 24 -4.61 4.39 -11.11
N ILE A 25 -4.02 4.73 -9.96
CA ILE A 25 -4.06 6.07 -9.34
C ILE A 25 -2.63 6.63 -9.28
N GLU A 26 -2.45 7.90 -9.62
CA GLU A 26 -1.14 8.56 -9.57
C GLU A 26 -1.08 9.62 -8.46
N MET A 27 0.14 9.80 -7.92
CA MET A 27 0.43 10.89 -6.98
C MET A 27 0.24 12.25 -7.66
N GLY A 28 -0.33 13.19 -6.91
CA GLY A 28 -0.63 14.56 -7.36
C GLY A 28 -1.99 14.73 -8.04
N TRP A 29 -2.73 13.64 -8.31
CA TRP A 29 -4.08 13.72 -8.86
C TRP A 29 -5.05 14.45 -7.92
N THR A 30 -5.97 15.18 -8.52
CA THR A 30 -7.10 15.84 -7.85
C THR A 30 -8.36 14.98 -7.93
N LEU A 31 -9.46 15.44 -7.32
CA LEU A 31 -10.78 14.81 -7.52
C LEU A 31 -11.24 14.85 -8.98
N GLU A 32 -10.92 15.92 -9.72
CA GLU A 32 -11.25 16.02 -11.15
C GLU A 32 -10.49 14.97 -11.97
N ASP A 33 -9.26 14.64 -11.57
CA ASP A 33 -8.50 13.56 -12.20
C ASP A 33 -9.13 12.19 -11.91
N LEU A 34 -9.59 11.94 -10.68
CA LEU A 34 -10.33 10.71 -10.33
C LEU A 34 -11.61 10.58 -11.17
N ASP A 35 -12.39 11.66 -11.31
CA ASP A 35 -13.59 11.70 -12.14
C ASP A 35 -13.26 11.41 -13.62
N THR A 36 -12.19 12.02 -14.14
CA THR A 36 -11.73 11.85 -15.52
C THR A 36 -11.33 10.40 -15.82
N HIS A 37 -10.78 9.70 -14.83
CA HIS A 37 -10.37 8.30 -14.95
C HIS A 37 -11.46 7.30 -14.53
N GLY A 38 -12.65 7.78 -14.19
CA GLY A 38 -13.80 6.95 -13.82
C GLY A 38 -13.63 6.21 -12.49
N ILE A 39 -12.84 6.77 -11.57
CA ILE A 39 -12.63 6.24 -10.23
C ILE A 39 -13.72 6.78 -9.33
N THR A 40 -14.56 5.90 -8.79
CA THR A 40 -15.58 6.30 -7.81
C THR A 40 -14.92 6.48 -6.46
N TYR A 41 -15.33 7.53 -5.74
CA TYR A 41 -14.82 7.82 -4.41
C TYR A 41 -15.92 8.28 -3.46
N GLU A 42 -15.78 7.94 -2.18
CA GLU A 42 -16.60 8.43 -1.09
C GLU A 42 -15.71 9.11 -0.04
N LYS A 43 -16.13 10.27 0.44
CA LYS A 43 -15.38 10.97 1.49
C LYS A 43 -15.47 10.17 2.78
N TYR A 44 -14.32 9.73 3.29
CA TYR A 44 -14.20 8.99 4.54
C TYR A 44 -14.02 9.92 5.74
N ASP A 45 -13.05 10.83 5.65
CA ASP A 45 -12.73 11.78 6.73
C ASP A 45 -12.13 13.08 6.16
N GLN A 46 -12.14 14.16 6.94
CA GLN A 46 -11.41 15.39 6.61
C GLN A 46 -10.85 16.05 7.86
N ASP A 47 -9.57 16.37 7.79
CA ASP A 47 -8.87 17.18 8.78
C ASP A 47 -8.20 18.37 8.07
N TYR A 48 -8.79 19.55 8.25
CA TYR A 48 -8.38 20.80 7.59
C TYR A 48 -8.15 20.67 6.07
N ASN A 49 -6.90 20.80 5.61
CA ASN A 49 -6.49 20.73 4.20
C ASN A 49 -6.33 19.29 3.69
N ILE A 50 -6.44 18.27 4.55
CA ILE A 50 -6.28 16.86 4.19
C ILE A 50 -7.66 16.20 4.21
N THR A 51 -8.01 15.52 3.14
CA THR A 51 -9.22 14.71 3.06
C THR A 51 -8.88 13.27 2.68
N ILE A 52 -9.48 12.32 3.38
CA ILE A 52 -9.36 10.89 3.10
C ILE A 52 -10.59 10.46 2.31
N TYR A 53 -10.36 9.78 1.19
CA TYR A 53 -11.41 9.18 0.38
C TYR A 53 -11.22 7.68 0.32
N ASP A 54 -12.31 6.93 0.53
CA ASP A 54 -12.43 5.55 0.07
C ASP A 54 -12.62 5.58 -1.45
N VAL A 55 -11.89 4.75 -2.18
CA VAL A 55 -11.88 4.73 -3.65
C VAL A 55 -12.06 3.31 -4.18
N VAL A 56 -12.71 3.20 -5.33
CA VAL A 56 -12.76 1.95 -6.09
C VAL A 56 -11.82 2.07 -7.30
N PRO A 57 -10.56 1.61 -7.19
CA PRO A 57 -9.59 1.76 -8.26
C PRO A 57 -9.94 0.89 -9.46
N VAL A 58 -9.42 1.29 -10.63
CA VAL A 58 -9.64 0.57 -11.90
C VAL A 58 -8.90 -0.78 -11.92
N SER A 59 -7.81 -0.89 -11.17
CA SER A 59 -6.97 -2.09 -11.08
C SER A 59 -6.80 -2.52 -9.63
N THR A 60 -7.66 -3.42 -9.15
CA THR A 60 -7.56 -4.01 -7.81
C THR A 60 -6.63 -5.24 -7.79
N HIS A 61 -6.21 -5.63 -6.59
CA HIS A 61 -5.47 -6.87 -6.34
C HIS A 61 -6.27 -7.76 -5.37
N PRO A 62 -6.36 -9.09 -5.60
CA PRO A 62 -7.25 -9.98 -4.84
C PRO A 62 -6.93 -10.12 -3.35
N ASP A 63 -5.71 -9.75 -2.93
CA ASP A 63 -5.31 -9.78 -1.52
C ASP A 63 -5.69 -8.47 -0.77
N PHE A 64 -6.29 -7.48 -1.45
CA PHE A 64 -6.70 -6.19 -0.87
C PHE A 64 -8.16 -5.86 -1.20
N GLU A 65 -8.92 -5.42 -0.20
CA GLU A 65 -10.36 -5.18 -0.30
C GLU A 65 -10.78 -3.72 -0.17
N SER A 66 -9.99 -2.90 0.51
CA SER A 66 -10.28 -1.47 0.68
C SER A 66 -9.12 -0.61 0.19
N TYR A 67 -9.42 0.52 -0.43
CA TYR A 67 -8.42 1.42 -0.99
C TYR A 67 -8.74 2.85 -0.58
N TYR A 68 -7.73 3.57 -0.13
CA TYR A 68 -7.87 4.94 0.32
C TYR A 68 -6.86 5.83 -0.36
N VAL A 69 -7.24 7.09 -0.56
CA VAL A 69 -6.31 8.15 -0.95
C VAL A 69 -6.40 9.29 0.05
N LYS A 70 -5.26 9.88 0.41
CA LYS A 70 -5.21 11.16 1.11
C LYS A 70 -4.91 12.25 0.12
N ILE A 71 -5.80 13.24 0.07
CA ILE A 71 -5.73 14.38 -0.85
C ILE A 71 -5.52 15.65 -0.03
N ASP A 72 -4.49 16.40 -0.39
CA ASP A 72 -4.36 17.79 0.02
C ASP A 72 -5.01 18.74 -1.01
N THR A 73 -5.65 19.80 -0.54
CA THR A 73 -6.39 20.72 -1.42
C THR A 73 -5.54 21.49 -2.42
N GLU A 74 -4.22 21.60 -2.21
CA GLU A 74 -3.29 22.31 -3.10
C GLU A 74 -2.37 21.35 -3.88
N LYS A 75 -2.03 20.20 -3.30
CA LYS A 75 -1.02 19.27 -3.80
C LYS A 75 -1.60 18.01 -4.44
N GLY A 76 -2.89 17.73 -4.26
CA GLY A 76 -3.52 16.50 -4.75
C GLY A 76 -3.21 15.29 -3.87
N ILE A 77 -3.32 14.09 -4.44
CA ILE A 77 -3.02 12.82 -3.78
C ILE A 77 -1.56 12.80 -3.35
N PHE A 78 -1.31 12.62 -2.05
CA PHE A 78 0.05 12.46 -1.51
C PHE A 78 0.28 11.10 -0.84
N GLU A 79 -0.80 10.34 -0.62
CA GLU A 79 -0.75 8.97 -0.10
C GLU A 79 -1.84 8.10 -0.73
N ILE A 80 -1.48 6.87 -1.08
CA ILE A 80 -2.40 5.82 -1.54
C ILE A 80 -2.22 4.63 -0.62
N SER A 81 -3.30 4.09 -0.09
CA SER A 81 -3.29 2.94 0.83
C SER A 81 -4.21 1.84 0.30
N ALA A 82 -3.74 0.59 0.34
CA ALA A 82 -4.55 -0.60 0.11
C ALA A 82 -4.54 -1.47 1.37
N ILE A 83 -5.73 -1.79 1.87
CA ILE A 83 -5.94 -2.60 3.07
C ILE A 83 -6.33 -4.01 2.66
N GLY A 84 -5.58 -4.97 3.20
CA GLY A 84 -5.69 -6.39 2.92
C GLY A 84 -7.01 -6.98 3.38
N VAL A 85 -7.37 -8.12 2.79
CA VAL A 85 -8.40 -8.98 3.40
C VAL A 85 -7.91 -9.56 4.72
N ASP A 86 -8.84 -9.93 5.60
CA ASP A 86 -8.51 -10.65 6.83
C ASP A 86 -7.89 -12.03 6.54
N ILE A 87 -6.81 -12.33 7.24
CA ILE A 87 -6.01 -13.56 7.12
C ILE A 87 -6.07 -14.29 8.46
N SER A 88 -6.84 -15.37 8.50
CA SER A 88 -6.79 -16.31 9.62
C SER A 88 -5.43 -16.99 9.68
N THR A 89 -4.84 -17.03 10.87
CA THR A 89 -3.48 -17.52 11.09
C THR A 89 -3.37 -18.26 12.43
N SER A 90 -2.30 -19.02 12.59
CA SER A 90 -1.84 -19.49 13.90
C SER A 90 -1.30 -18.34 14.75
N VAL A 91 -1.19 -18.54 16.08
CA VAL A 91 -0.52 -17.61 17.02
C VAL A 91 0.93 -17.28 16.63
N TYR A 92 1.56 -18.15 15.85
CA TYR A 92 2.90 -17.98 15.27
C TYR A 92 2.94 -17.05 14.04
N GLY A 93 1.79 -16.59 13.53
CA GLY A 93 1.69 -15.72 12.35
C GLY A 93 2.04 -16.38 11.02
N THR A 94 2.01 -17.71 10.94
CA THR A 94 2.56 -18.46 9.78
C THR A 94 1.92 -18.06 8.45
N GLU A 95 0.59 -17.97 8.43
CA GLU A 95 -0.18 -17.62 7.23
C GLU A 95 0.02 -16.14 6.86
N LEU A 96 0.05 -15.24 7.86
CA LEU A 96 0.27 -13.81 7.66
C LEU A 96 1.68 -13.53 7.10
N LYS A 97 2.72 -14.16 7.65
CA LYS A 97 4.10 -14.09 7.13
C LYS A 97 4.19 -14.57 5.68
N SER A 98 3.52 -15.67 5.37
CA SER A 98 3.51 -16.23 4.01
C SER A 98 2.82 -15.29 3.02
N ALA A 99 1.73 -14.64 3.42
CA ALA A 99 1.05 -13.63 2.61
C ALA A 99 1.91 -12.38 2.43
N TYR A 100 2.55 -11.91 3.50
CA TYR A 100 3.49 -10.79 3.47
C TYR A 100 4.66 -11.06 2.49
N GLU A 101 5.33 -12.20 2.60
CA GLU A 101 6.43 -12.56 1.70
C GLU A 101 5.98 -12.62 0.23
N LYS A 102 4.77 -13.15 -0.02
CA LYS A 102 4.17 -13.20 -1.36
C LYS A 102 4.00 -11.78 -1.93
N ILE A 103 3.35 -10.86 -1.20
CA ILE A 103 3.14 -9.49 -1.66
C ILE A 103 4.46 -8.74 -1.79
N ARG A 104 5.36 -8.84 -0.80
CA ARG A 104 6.70 -8.24 -0.84
C ARG A 104 7.43 -8.63 -2.12
N ASN A 105 7.46 -9.92 -2.45
CA ASN A 105 8.13 -10.42 -3.64
C ASN A 105 7.49 -9.88 -4.94
N GLN A 106 6.17 -9.65 -4.96
CA GLN A 106 5.49 -9.04 -6.10
C GLN A 106 5.83 -7.55 -6.25
N VAL A 107 5.78 -6.79 -5.15
CA VAL A 107 6.16 -5.37 -5.12
C VAL A 107 7.62 -5.20 -5.54
N SER A 108 8.50 -6.10 -5.10
CA SER A 108 9.92 -6.13 -5.50
C SER A 108 10.16 -6.29 -6.99
N ILE A 109 9.21 -6.80 -7.78
CA ILE A 109 9.33 -6.86 -9.24
C ILE A 109 9.37 -5.43 -9.82
N ALA A 110 8.61 -4.50 -9.23
CA ALA A 110 8.51 -3.12 -9.69
C ALA A 110 9.57 -2.22 -9.03
N TYR A 111 9.80 -2.38 -7.72
CA TYR A 111 10.59 -1.44 -6.92
C TYR A 111 11.95 -1.97 -6.46
N GLY A 112 12.27 -3.25 -6.75
CA GLY A 112 13.55 -3.86 -6.38
C GLY A 112 13.58 -4.41 -4.95
N THR A 113 14.77 -4.43 -4.35
CA THR A 113 14.97 -5.01 -3.00
C THR A 113 14.54 -4.01 -1.92
N PRO A 114 13.65 -4.39 -0.98
CA PRO A 114 13.29 -3.54 0.13
C PRO A 114 14.36 -3.50 1.22
N GLU A 115 14.29 -2.47 2.05
CA GLU A 115 14.76 -2.55 3.43
C GLU A 115 13.69 -3.24 4.28
N GLU A 116 14.07 -4.26 5.05
CA GLU A 116 13.14 -5.10 5.79
C GLU A 116 13.37 -5.01 7.31
N TYR A 117 12.26 -4.94 8.04
CA TYR A 117 12.22 -4.86 9.49
C TYR A 117 11.29 -5.96 10.02
N ASP A 118 11.87 -6.93 10.73
CA ASP A 118 11.14 -7.89 11.56
C ASP A 118 11.79 -7.90 12.94
N TYR A 119 11.20 -7.19 13.89
CA TYR A 119 11.76 -7.06 15.22
C TYR A 119 10.68 -6.96 16.30
N VAL A 120 11.07 -7.41 17.49
CA VAL A 120 10.32 -7.18 18.73
C VAL A 120 10.95 -5.99 19.45
N ASN A 121 10.12 -5.10 19.99
CA ASN A 121 10.53 -3.93 20.74
C ASN A 121 11.38 -4.33 21.94
N TYR A 122 12.43 -3.54 22.18
CA TYR A 122 13.33 -3.80 23.31
C TYR A 122 12.58 -3.76 24.64
N GLY A 123 12.66 -4.87 25.39
CA GLY A 123 12.02 -5.00 26.71
C GLY A 123 10.59 -5.51 26.68
N SER A 124 10.06 -5.86 25.50
CA SER A 124 8.83 -6.64 25.37
C SER A 124 8.93 -7.96 26.13
N ILE A 125 7.82 -8.40 26.71
CA ILE A 125 7.67 -9.74 27.30
C ILE A 125 7.04 -10.75 26.33
N TRP A 126 6.62 -10.28 25.16
CA TRP A 126 5.96 -11.06 24.11
C TRP A 126 6.99 -11.46 23.04
N ASP A 127 8.09 -12.07 23.49
CA ASP A 127 9.25 -12.39 22.65
C ASP A 127 9.39 -13.89 22.31
N GLU A 128 8.49 -14.72 22.82
CA GLU A 128 8.44 -16.14 22.48
C GLU A 128 7.76 -16.38 21.11
N PRO A 129 8.05 -17.50 20.42
CA PRO A 129 7.48 -17.77 19.10
C PRO A 129 5.94 -17.76 19.05
N GLU A 130 5.28 -18.31 20.08
CA GLU A 130 3.82 -18.33 20.21
C GLU A 130 3.21 -16.96 20.49
N ASP A 131 4.00 -15.97 20.92
CA ASP A 131 3.54 -14.61 21.18
C ASP A 131 3.53 -13.74 19.93
N TRP A 132 3.95 -14.28 18.77
CA TRP A 132 4.20 -13.48 17.58
C TRP A 132 3.01 -12.60 17.16
N MET A 133 1.80 -13.17 17.08
CA MET A 133 0.61 -12.41 16.72
C MET A 133 0.18 -11.44 17.82
N MET A 134 0.32 -11.82 19.10
CA MET A 134 0.00 -10.95 20.24
C MET A 134 0.95 -9.75 20.30
N ALA A 135 2.25 -9.97 20.07
CA ALA A 135 3.22 -8.90 19.97
C ALA A 135 2.90 -7.95 18.82
N LEU A 136 2.42 -8.47 17.69
CA LEU A 136 1.99 -7.65 16.55
C LEU A 136 0.73 -6.84 16.90
N GLU A 137 -0.28 -7.47 17.50
CA GLU A 137 -1.54 -6.82 17.92
C GLU A 137 -1.29 -5.67 18.90
N LEU A 138 -0.35 -5.85 19.83
CA LEU A 138 0.01 -4.85 20.83
C LEU A 138 1.00 -3.79 20.32
N GLY A 139 1.45 -3.87 19.07
CA GLY A 139 2.48 -3.00 18.52
C GLY A 139 3.85 -3.17 19.19
N GLU A 140 4.07 -4.32 19.85
CA GLU A 140 5.36 -4.71 20.42
C GLU A 140 6.26 -5.44 19.42
N ARG A 141 5.74 -5.81 18.26
CA ARG A 141 6.48 -6.33 17.11
C ARG A 141 6.07 -5.58 15.85
N SER A 142 7.00 -5.44 14.92
CA SER A 142 6.73 -4.97 13.55
C SER A 142 7.23 -5.99 12.53
N LEU A 143 6.48 -6.16 11.44
CA LEU A 143 6.90 -6.84 10.22
C LEU A 143 6.58 -5.93 9.03
N LEU A 144 7.60 -5.31 8.45
CA LEU A 144 7.42 -4.33 7.39
C LEU A 144 8.61 -4.26 6.41
N SER A 145 8.32 -3.79 5.20
CA SER A 145 9.27 -3.54 4.12
C SER A 145 9.10 -2.13 3.59
N PHE A 146 10.21 -1.43 3.38
CA PHE A 146 10.26 -0.15 2.70
C PHE A 146 11.02 -0.23 1.39
N TRP A 147 10.50 0.46 0.38
CA TRP A 147 11.23 0.78 -0.83
C TRP A 147 11.33 2.29 -0.95
N GLU A 148 12.56 2.80 -0.97
CA GLU A 148 12.84 4.16 -1.40
C GLU A 148 12.96 4.19 -2.93
N THR A 149 12.24 5.10 -3.57
CA THR A 149 12.22 5.22 -5.02
C THR A 149 12.01 6.67 -5.44
N ASP A 150 12.25 7.00 -6.69
CA ASP A 150 11.87 8.27 -7.32
C ASP A 150 10.86 8.05 -8.46
N TYR A 151 10.27 6.85 -8.48
CA TYR A 151 9.42 6.39 -9.56
C TYR A 151 8.00 6.95 -9.45
N SER A 152 7.49 7.55 -10.53
CA SER A 152 6.09 8.01 -10.62
C SER A 152 5.65 8.95 -9.49
N ASN A 153 6.56 9.81 -9.02
CA ASN A 153 6.37 10.74 -7.88
C ASN A 153 6.06 10.03 -6.55
N ILE A 154 6.44 8.76 -6.44
CA ILE A 154 6.42 7.99 -5.19
C ILE A 154 7.84 8.03 -4.63
N GLU A 155 7.98 8.45 -3.37
CA GLU A 155 9.25 8.40 -2.63
C GLU A 155 9.36 7.11 -1.82
N VAL A 156 8.25 6.70 -1.21
CA VAL A 156 8.19 5.54 -0.32
C VAL A 156 7.07 4.61 -0.75
N VAL A 157 7.41 3.33 -0.89
CA VAL A 157 6.44 2.22 -0.84
C VAL A 157 6.64 1.49 0.47
N MET A 158 5.56 1.17 1.17
CA MET A 158 5.59 0.45 2.44
C MET A 158 4.64 -0.74 2.37
N LEU A 159 5.11 -1.91 2.77
CA LEU A 159 4.27 -3.06 3.05
C LEU A 159 4.42 -3.41 4.53
N GLU A 160 3.32 -3.47 5.25
CA GLU A 160 3.28 -3.83 6.67
C GLU A 160 2.27 -4.96 6.90
N ALA A 161 2.52 -5.77 7.92
CA ALA A 161 1.56 -6.73 8.45
C ALA A 161 0.98 -6.19 9.76
N ASP A 162 -0.34 -6.23 9.89
CA ASP A 162 -1.08 -5.81 11.07
C ASP A 162 -1.86 -6.97 11.66
N ALA A 163 -2.15 -6.92 12.96
CA ALA A 163 -2.96 -7.91 13.64
C ALA A 163 -4.28 -7.31 14.16
N LEU A 164 -5.37 -8.04 13.94
CA LEU A 164 -6.69 -7.78 14.53
C LEU A 164 -6.87 -8.58 15.83
N SER A 165 -6.17 -9.71 15.95
CA SER A 165 -6.13 -10.57 17.14
C SER A 165 -4.89 -11.47 17.11
N ASP A 166 -4.75 -12.33 18.11
CA ASP A 166 -3.75 -13.40 18.17
C ASP A 166 -3.87 -14.46 17.05
N THR A 167 -4.95 -14.45 16.26
CA THR A 167 -5.22 -15.45 15.22
C THR A 167 -5.75 -14.87 13.92
N GLU A 168 -5.73 -13.54 13.77
CA GLU A 168 -6.20 -12.84 12.59
C GLU A 168 -5.41 -11.56 12.35
N GLY A 169 -5.04 -11.30 11.11
CA GLY A 169 -4.33 -10.08 10.71
C GLY A 169 -4.55 -9.76 9.24
N TYR A 170 -3.96 -8.68 8.76
CA TYR A 170 -4.07 -8.22 7.37
C TYR A 170 -2.77 -7.56 6.93
N LEU A 171 -2.68 -7.22 5.64
CA LEU A 171 -1.55 -6.48 5.10
C LEU A 171 -1.95 -5.06 4.73
N HIS A 172 -1.10 -4.08 5.01
CA HIS A 172 -1.25 -2.71 4.53
C HIS A 172 -0.16 -2.40 3.51
N LEU A 173 -0.56 -2.06 2.28
CA LEU A 173 0.35 -1.56 1.25
C LEU A 173 0.11 -0.06 1.04
N GLY A 174 1.11 0.74 1.39
CA GLY A 174 1.10 2.20 1.27
C GLY A 174 2.07 2.70 0.21
N TYR A 175 1.71 3.81 -0.42
CA TYR A 175 2.56 4.59 -1.30
C TYR A 175 2.50 6.05 -0.85
N GLN A 176 3.64 6.72 -0.78
CA GLN A 176 3.74 8.11 -0.38
C GLN A 176 4.56 8.90 -1.39
N THR A 177 4.15 10.14 -1.64
CA THR A 177 4.96 11.09 -2.41
C THR A 177 6.16 11.60 -1.62
N TYR A 178 6.92 12.53 -2.19
CA TYR A 178 8.10 13.10 -1.55
C TYR A 178 7.80 13.69 -0.17
N SER A 179 8.61 13.31 0.81
CA SER A 179 8.64 13.81 2.19
C SER A 179 8.59 15.33 2.24
N SER A 180 9.34 16.02 1.38
CA SER A 180 9.28 17.49 1.29
C SER A 180 7.88 18.05 0.98
N ILE A 181 7.08 17.37 0.15
CA ILE A 181 5.69 17.75 -0.14
C ILE A 181 4.81 17.44 1.08
N ILE A 182 5.00 16.29 1.71
CA ILE A 182 4.27 15.89 2.92
C ILE A 182 4.53 16.88 4.06
N GLU A 183 5.79 17.29 4.28
CA GLU A 183 6.17 18.30 5.28
C GLU A 183 5.47 19.64 5.02
N GLU A 184 5.38 20.09 3.75
CA GLU A 184 4.62 21.30 3.41
C GLU A 184 3.11 21.16 3.70
N ILE A 185 2.53 20.00 3.42
CA ILE A 185 1.11 19.69 3.68
C ILE A 185 0.84 19.73 5.20
N LEU A 186 1.70 19.08 5.99
CA LEU A 186 1.58 19.03 7.45
C LEU A 186 1.82 20.40 8.09
N ALA A 187 2.75 21.20 7.58
CA ALA A 187 2.96 22.56 8.06
C ALA A 187 1.72 23.46 7.86
N ARG A 188 1.02 23.31 6.71
CA ARG A 188 -0.25 24.02 6.48
C ARG A 188 -1.37 23.51 7.39
N HIS A 189 -1.42 22.20 7.60
CA HIS A 189 -2.35 21.57 8.53
C HIS A 189 -2.21 22.15 9.94
N ASP A 190 -0.99 22.17 10.49
CA ASP A 190 -0.71 22.65 11.84
C ASP A 190 -0.98 24.14 12.00
N ALA A 191 -0.69 24.94 10.97
CA ALA A 191 -1.04 26.36 10.93
C ALA A 191 -2.57 26.57 10.97
N SER A 192 -3.33 25.73 10.25
CA SER A 192 -4.80 25.77 10.26
C SER A 192 -5.34 25.40 11.64
N ALA A 193 -4.84 24.33 12.24
CA ALA A 193 -5.22 23.88 13.58
C ALA A 193 -4.94 24.94 14.65
N SER A 194 -3.76 25.57 14.59
CA SER A 194 -3.36 26.62 15.53
C SER A 194 -4.21 27.89 15.42
N SER A 195 -4.83 28.16 14.27
CA SER A 195 -5.67 29.36 14.06
C SER A 195 -7.07 29.27 14.67
N VAL A 196 -7.49 28.07 15.09
CA VAL A 196 -8.82 27.82 15.68
C VAL A 196 -8.82 28.01 17.21
N PHE A 197 -7.63 28.10 17.83
CA PHE A 197 -7.43 28.35 19.26
C PHE A 197 -7.01 29.81 19.53
#